data_AF-A0A0F9RY75-F1
#
_entry.id   AF-A0A0F9RY75-F1
#
_cell.length_a   1.000
_cell.length_b   1.000
_cell.length_c   1.000
_cell.angle_alpha   90.00
_cell.angle_beta   90.00
_cell.angle_gamma   90.00
#
_symmetry.space_group_name_H-M   'P 1'
#
loop_
_entity.id
_entity.type
_entity.pdbx_description
1 polymer ?
#
loop_
_entity_poly.entity_id
_entity_poly.type
_entity_poly.pdbx_seq_one_letter_code
_entity_poly.pdbx_strand_id
1 'polypeptide(L)'
;MEPRNRLQRRPLQRRLRQLLRQGNGRDSSARQVRPCNLEWVESLVNWAKAANIPIWIKQLDINGRVSHDPAEWPEWARLRELPQEMT
;
A
#
# COMPACT_ATOMS: atom_id res chain seq x y z
N MET A 1 14.65 -19.59 61.71
CA MET A 1 15.27 -19.30 60.40
C MET A 1 14.42 -19.97 59.33
N GLU A 2 13.68 -19.18 58.58
CA GLU A 2 12.66 -19.65 57.63
C GLU A 2 13.30 -20.09 56.29
N PRO A 3 12.90 -21.23 55.70
CA PRO A 3 13.44 -21.65 54.41
C PRO A 3 12.87 -20.75 53.30
N ARG A 4 13.73 -19.94 52.70
CA ARG A 4 13.41 -19.07 51.56
C ARG A 4 12.76 -19.88 50.44
N ASN A 5 11.51 -19.54 50.21
CA ASN A 5 10.64 -19.95 49.12
C ASN A 5 11.39 -20.00 47.78
N ARG A 6 11.67 -21.22 47.30
CA ARG A 6 12.32 -21.50 46.01
C ARG A 6 11.27 -21.47 44.89
N LEU A 7 10.50 -20.38 44.81
CA LEU A 7 9.59 -20.10 43.71
C LEU A 7 10.42 -19.81 42.44
N GLN A 8 10.56 -20.83 41.61
CA GLN A 8 10.28 -20.79 40.18
C GLN A 8 10.84 -19.56 39.43
N ARG A 9 12.16 -19.36 39.46
CA ARG A 9 12.82 -18.50 38.47
C ARG A 9 13.14 -19.30 37.21
N ARG A 10 12.10 -19.84 36.56
CA ARG A 10 12.22 -20.28 35.18
C ARG A 10 12.33 -19.02 34.32
N PRO A 11 13.33 -18.93 33.41
CA PRO A 11 13.53 -17.73 32.62
C PRO A 11 12.38 -17.57 31.63
N LEU A 12 11.34 -16.83 32.05
CA LEU A 12 10.22 -16.39 31.21
C LEU A 12 10.69 -15.63 29.95
N GLN A 13 11.96 -15.20 29.92
CA GLN A 13 12.54 -14.42 28.85
C GLN A 13 13.01 -15.24 27.63
N ARG A 14 13.06 -16.58 27.68
CA ARG A 14 13.38 -17.41 26.50
C ARG A 14 12.16 -17.89 25.69
N ARG A 15 11.00 -18.10 26.33
CA ARG A 15 9.77 -18.53 25.62
C ARG A 15 9.01 -17.39 24.94
N LEU A 16 9.12 -16.16 25.45
CA LEU A 16 8.43 -15.00 24.85
C LEU A 16 9.04 -14.58 23.50
N ARG A 17 10.35 -14.83 23.28
CA ARG A 17 11.01 -14.60 21.99
C ARG A 17 10.74 -15.69 20.93
N GLN A 18 10.14 -16.81 21.31
CA GLN A 18 9.80 -17.89 20.38
C GLN A 18 8.35 -17.77 19.87
N LEU A 19 7.43 -17.27 20.70
CA LEU A 19 6.04 -17.02 20.31
C LEU A 19 5.89 -15.78 19.41
N LEU A 20 6.73 -14.76 19.58
CA LEU A 20 6.74 -13.58 18.69
C LEU A 20 7.39 -13.83 17.32
N ARG A 21 7.93 -15.03 17.07
CA ARG A 21 8.44 -15.47 15.76
C ARG A 21 7.40 -16.18 14.89
N GLN A 22 6.19 -16.41 15.42
CA GLN A 22 5.04 -16.85 14.63
C GLN A 22 4.22 -15.68 14.08
N GLY A 23 4.71 -14.44 14.21
CA GLY A 23 4.24 -13.30 13.45
C GLY A 23 4.73 -13.42 12.01
N ASN A 24 3.99 -14.21 11.23
CA ASN A 24 3.87 -14.16 9.77
C ASN A 24 5.07 -13.46 9.07
N GLY A 25 6.19 -14.18 8.98
CA GLY A 25 7.30 -13.79 8.13
C GLY A 25 6.83 -13.81 6.68
N ARG A 26 6.23 -12.71 6.23
CA ARG A 26 6.17 -12.37 4.82
C ARG A 26 7.44 -11.60 4.56
N ASP A 27 8.33 -12.25 3.84
CA ASP A 27 9.61 -11.76 3.40
C ASP A 27 9.55 -10.25 3.12
N SER A 28 10.44 -9.49 3.74
CA SER A 28 10.65 -8.07 3.46
C SER A 28 11.13 -7.82 2.01
N SER A 29 11.28 -8.88 1.20
CA SER A 29 11.56 -8.88 -0.24
C SER A 29 10.33 -9.13 -1.12
N ALA A 30 9.17 -9.52 -0.56
CA ALA A 30 7.92 -9.48 -1.30
C ALA A 30 7.51 -8.00 -1.38
N ARG A 31 7.77 -7.36 -2.53
CA ARG A 31 7.47 -5.95 -2.79
C ARG A 31 6.02 -5.68 -2.37
N GLN A 32 5.84 -5.14 -1.17
CA GLN A 32 4.53 -4.94 -0.56
C GLN A 32 3.93 -3.72 -1.26
N VAL A 33 3.33 -3.97 -2.43
CA VAL A 33 2.72 -2.93 -3.24
C VAL A 33 1.60 -2.34 -2.40
N ARG A 34 1.67 -1.03 -2.18
CA ARG A 34 0.58 -0.30 -1.52
C ARG A 34 -0.60 -0.33 -2.50
N PRO A 35 -1.76 -0.90 -2.14
CA PRO A 35 -2.91 -0.91 -3.04
C PRO A 35 -3.29 0.54 -3.36
N CYS A 36 -3.46 0.85 -4.64
CA CYS A 36 -3.92 2.17 -5.07
C CYS A 36 -5.46 2.21 -5.00
N ASN A 37 -6.03 3.17 -4.27
CA ASN A 37 -7.48 3.34 -4.21
C ASN A 37 -7.97 4.06 -5.48
N LEU A 38 -8.63 3.32 -6.39
CA LEU A 38 -9.14 3.86 -7.65
C LEU A 38 -10.25 4.89 -7.47
N GLU A 39 -11.12 4.75 -6.46
CA GLU A 39 -12.20 5.71 -6.18
C GLU A 39 -11.61 7.09 -5.81
N TRP A 40 -10.52 7.08 -5.06
CA TRP A 40 -9.80 8.30 -4.73
C TRP A 40 -9.20 8.96 -5.98
N VAL A 41 -8.60 8.18 -6.88
CA VAL A 41 -8.07 8.70 -8.15
C VAL A 41 -9.20 9.29 -9.00
N GLU A 42 -10.34 8.61 -9.09
CA GLU A 42 -11.52 9.10 -9.82
C GLU A 42 -12.01 10.45 -9.26
N SER A 43 -12.05 10.60 -7.93
CA SER A 43 -12.43 11.88 -7.30
C SER A 43 -11.49 13.03 -7.66
N LEU A 44 -10.18 12.78 -7.73
CA LEU A 44 -9.19 13.77 -8.18
C LEU A 44 -9.39 14.15 -9.65
N VAL A 45 -9.67 13.15 -10.49
CA VAL A 45 -9.93 13.36 -11.92
C VAL A 45 -11.18 14.22 -12.11
N ASN A 46 -12.25 13.93 -11.39
CA ASN A 46 -13.49 14.71 -11.46
C ASN A 46 -13.29 16.14 -10.97
N TRP A 47 -12.52 16.35 -9.90
CA TRP A 47 -12.19 17.68 -9.41
C TRP A 47 -11.40 18.49 -10.45
N ALA A 48 -10.36 17.90 -11.05
CA ALA A 48 -9.54 18.60 -12.03
C ALA A 48 -10.27 18.85 -13.35
N LYS A 49 -11.15 17.93 -13.79
CA LYS A 49 -12.11 18.18 -14.89
C LYS A 49 -13.02 19.38 -14.58
N ALA A 50 -13.57 19.46 -13.37
CA ALA A 50 -14.41 20.58 -12.96
C ALA A 50 -13.64 21.91 -12.89
N ALA A 51 -12.34 21.86 -12.55
CA ALA A 51 -11.45 23.01 -12.54
C ALA A 51 -10.84 23.35 -13.93
N ASN A 52 -11.18 22.58 -14.96
CA ASN A 52 -10.61 22.69 -16.31
C ASN A 52 -9.06 22.63 -16.33
N ILE A 53 -8.51 21.77 -15.48
CA ILE A 53 -7.07 21.53 -15.36
C ILE A 53 -6.71 20.30 -16.22
N PRO A 54 -5.72 20.38 -17.12
CA PRO A 54 -5.30 19.24 -17.91
C PRO A 54 -4.67 18.15 -17.03
N ILE A 55 -5.05 16.90 -17.26
CA ILE A 55 -4.61 15.75 -16.46
C ILE A 55 -3.96 14.70 -17.37
N TRP A 56 -2.85 14.16 -16.89
CA TRP A 56 -2.21 13.00 -17.50
C TRP A 56 -2.06 11.85 -16.49
N ILE A 57 -2.69 10.72 -16.79
CA ILE A 57 -2.52 9.48 -16.04
C ILE A 57 -1.46 8.61 -16.72
N LYS A 58 -0.38 8.31 -15.98
CA LYS A 58 0.76 7.53 -16.47
C LYS A 58 0.60 6.02 -16.30
N GLN A 59 0.08 5.59 -15.15
CA GLN A 59 -0.06 4.18 -14.77
C GLN A 59 -1.20 4.04 -13.75
N LEU A 60 -1.88 2.90 -13.75
CA LEU A 60 -2.93 2.56 -12.79
C LEU A 60 -2.79 1.14 -12.27
N ASP A 61 -3.20 0.93 -11.03
CA ASP A 61 -3.33 -0.41 -10.46
C ASP A 61 -4.70 -1.00 -10.85
N ILE A 62 -4.69 -1.94 -11.80
CA ILE A 62 -5.88 -2.64 -12.27
C ILE A 62 -5.77 -4.09 -11.80
N ASN A 63 -6.71 -4.53 -10.97
CA ASN A 63 -6.76 -5.90 -10.45
C ASN A 63 -5.47 -6.36 -9.75
N GLY A 64 -4.78 -5.46 -9.03
CA GLY A 64 -3.53 -5.76 -8.33
C GLY A 64 -2.31 -5.82 -9.24
N ARG A 65 -2.42 -5.31 -10.47
CA ARG A 65 -1.33 -5.19 -11.45
C ARG A 65 -1.23 -3.75 -11.94
N VAL A 66 -0.01 -3.24 -11.96
CA VAL A 66 0.29 -1.94 -12.55
C VAL A 66 0.19 -2.04 -14.07
N SER A 67 -0.86 -1.43 -14.64
CA SER A 67 -1.08 -1.31 -16.08
C SER A 67 -0.60 0.05 -16.58
N HIS A 68 0.02 0.04 -17.77
CA HIS A 68 0.45 1.22 -18.52
C HIS A 68 -0.39 1.41 -19.80
N ASP A 69 -1.32 0.50 -20.07
CA ASP A 69 -2.14 0.48 -21.28
C ASP A 69 -3.52 1.11 -21.01
N PRO A 70 -3.85 2.26 -21.63
CA PRO A 70 -5.17 2.90 -21.46
C PRO A 70 -6.34 2.04 -21.92
N ALA A 71 -6.12 1.06 -22.80
CA ALA A 71 -7.18 0.14 -23.21
C ALA A 71 -7.71 -0.67 -22.03
N GLU A 72 -6.84 -1.00 -21.07
CA GLU A 72 -7.17 -1.75 -19.84
C GLU A 72 -7.78 -0.87 -18.75
N TRP A 73 -7.80 0.45 -18.93
CA TRP A 73 -8.27 1.41 -17.92
C TRP A 73 -9.75 1.74 -18.08
N PRO A 74 -10.46 2.10 -16.99
CA PRO A 74 -11.81 2.65 -17.07
C PRO A 74 -11.82 3.95 -17.87
N GLU A 75 -12.96 4.29 -18.48
CA GLU A 75 -13.09 5.42 -19.40
C GLU A 75 -12.61 6.75 -18.80
N TRP A 76 -12.95 7.01 -17.52
CA TRP A 76 -12.55 8.22 -16.82
C TRP A 76 -11.03 8.37 -16.69
N ALA A 77 -10.28 7.27 -16.77
CA ALA A 77 -8.84 7.24 -16.60
C ALA A 77 -8.04 7.33 -17.91
N ARG A 78 -8.71 7.28 -19.07
CA ARG A 78 -8.06 7.32 -20.39
C ARG A 78 -7.60 8.73 -20.79
N LEU A 79 -7.03 9.46 -19.83
CA LEU A 79 -6.65 10.86 -19.96
C LEU A 79 -5.14 10.98 -20.20
N ARG A 80 -4.79 11.60 -21.32
CA ARG A 80 -3.42 11.88 -21.74
C ARG A 80 -3.29 13.31 -22.25
N GLU A 81 -3.84 14.25 -21.49
CA GLU A 81 -3.74 15.66 -21.81
C GLU A 81 -2.42 16.19 -21.23
N LEU A 82 -1.42 16.32 -22.09
CA LEU A 82 -0.21 17.07 -21.77
C LEU A 82 -0.58 18.56 -21.72
N PRO A 83 -0.07 19.33 -20.73
CA PRO A 83 -0.17 20.78 -20.80
C PRO A 83 0.48 21.24 -22.10
N GLN A 84 -0.28 21.93 -22.94
CA GLN A 84 0.30 22.56 -24.12
C GLN A 84 1.25 23.64 -23.64
N GLU A 85 2.51 23.61 -24.06
CA GLU A 85 3.45 24.69 -23.77
C GLU A 85 2.81 26.00 -24.26
N MET A 86 2.48 26.88 -23.32
CA MET A 86 1.96 28.22 -23.66
C MET A 86 3.10 28.97 -24.35
N THR A 87 3.07 28.98 -25.69
CA THR A 87 3.99 29.74 -26.54
C THR A 87 3.48 31.15 -26.75
#